data_AF-A0A9W7BS96-F1
#
_entry.id   AF-A0A9W7BS96-F1
#
_cell.length_a   1.000
_cell.length_b   1.000
_cell.length_c   1.000
_cell.angle_alpha   90.00
_cell.angle_beta   90.00
_cell.angle_gamma   90.00
#
_symmetry.space_group_name_H-M   'P 1'
#
loop_
_entity.id
_entity.type
_entity.pdbx_description
1 polymer ?
#
loop_
_entity_poly.entity_id
_entity_poly.type
_entity_poly.pdbx_seq_one_letter_code
_entity_poly.pdbx_strand_id
1 'polypeptide(L)'
;MNNRPFFTCVYCTPQQQQQQAFSTSIPSAFVPPSVTGGVTTYYAECQKVGSKPNPGVITTMKYGNAFLRPSNPFGDRDCIAMVEYLKTQPELLTSITRIDLTQSTLTKLPGVYIRGIRSQGAVALGTVLRKMTNVETLKLDGNKIGPYGLRPLLNNLPPSLTSLSLRQCSIREPGAQLISELVVKDLESKIDDLDLSLNGMGHFGIGLLAASLRERQVSRGGGEER
;
A
#
# COMPACT_ATOMS: atom_id res chain seq x y z
N MET A 1 30.50 55.46 -6.12
CA MET A 1 30.07 54.08 -6.47
C MET A 1 30.12 53.24 -5.21
N ASN A 2 28.97 52.71 -4.82
CA ASN A 2 28.60 52.25 -3.48
C ASN A 2 29.17 50.87 -3.15
N ASN A 3 29.80 50.72 -1.98
CA ASN A 3 29.68 49.48 -1.21
C ASN A 3 29.82 49.77 0.30
N ARG A 4 28.75 49.52 1.06
CA ARG A 4 28.61 49.85 2.49
C ARG A 4 29.23 48.77 3.39
N PRO A 5 29.71 49.14 4.59
CA PRO A 5 30.22 48.22 5.60
C PRO A 5 29.13 47.66 6.53
N PHE A 6 29.53 46.60 7.25
CA PHE A 6 28.84 45.88 8.33
C PHE A 6 28.12 46.76 9.35
N PHE A 7 26.87 46.39 9.72
CA PHE A 7 26.29 46.68 11.03
C PHE A 7 25.39 45.52 11.50
N THR A 8 25.81 44.92 12.61
CA THR A 8 25.04 44.06 13.50
C THR A 8 23.78 44.78 14.00
N CYS A 9 22.60 44.19 13.81
CA CYS A 9 21.38 44.64 14.49
C CYS A 9 21.25 43.89 15.83
N VAL A 10 21.68 44.60 16.87
CA VAL A 10 21.29 44.40 18.27
C VAL A 10 19.76 44.56 18.37
N TYR A 11 19.09 43.87 19.29
CA TYR A 11 17.62 43.81 19.50
C TYR A 11 16.87 42.67 18.79
N CYS A 12 17.07 41.44 19.25
CA CYS A 12 15.94 40.50 19.31
C CYS A 12 16.06 39.67 20.59
N THR A 13 15.17 39.93 21.55
CA THR A 13 15.12 39.26 22.85
C THR A 13 14.64 37.80 22.72
N PRO A 14 14.97 36.90 23.67
CA PRO A 14 14.69 35.47 23.55
C PRO A 14 13.19 35.09 23.62
N GLN A 15 12.28 36.06 23.70
CA GLN A 15 10.84 35.84 23.84
C GLN A 15 10.07 35.82 22.50
N GLN A 16 10.70 36.12 21.36
CA GLN A 16 10.03 36.08 20.05
C GLN A 16 10.26 34.79 19.24
N GLN A 17 11.03 33.83 19.74
CA GLN A 17 11.20 32.52 19.09
C GLN A 17 10.06 31.51 19.35
N GLN A 18 9.04 31.87 20.14
CA GLN A 18 7.94 30.96 20.52
C GLN A 18 6.56 31.29 19.92
N GLN A 19 6.44 32.24 18.99
CA GLN A 19 5.14 32.63 18.41
C GLN A 19 5.01 32.56 16.88
N GLN A 20 5.90 31.85 16.17
CA GLN A 20 5.56 31.34 14.84
C GLN A 20 4.87 29.98 14.95
N ALA A 21 3.69 30.00 15.58
CA ALA A 21 2.66 29.04 15.26
C ALA A 21 2.36 29.21 13.77
N PHE A 22 2.82 28.25 12.96
CA PHE A 22 2.41 28.12 11.57
C PHE A 22 0.90 27.90 11.54
N SER A 23 0.17 29.00 11.49
CA SER A 23 -1.16 29.11 10.91
C SER A 23 -1.04 28.62 9.46
N THR A 24 -1.22 27.33 9.22
CA THR A 24 -1.37 26.78 7.88
C THR A 24 -2.81 27.01 7.40
N SER A 25 -3.17 28.28 7.19
CA SER A 25 -4.22 28.61 6.24
C SER A 25 -3.65 28.37 4.84
N ILE A 26 -4.03 27.25 4.24
CA ILE A 26 -3.65 26.90 2.87
C ILE A 26 -4.28 27.94 1.94
N PRO A 27 -3.51 28.65 1.09
CA PRO A 27 -4.10 29.58 0.15
C PRO A 27 -4.91 28.82 -0.90
N SER A 28 -6.20 29.17 -0.96
CA SER A 28 -7.13 28.78 -2.02
C SER A 28 -6.71 29.41 -3.35
N ALA A 29 -5.93 28.71 -4.17
CA ALA A 29 -5.78 29.07 -5.57
C ALA A 29 -5.30 27.91 -6.44
N PHE A 30 -5.97 27.77 -7.58
CA PHE A 30 -5.69 26.91 -8.73
C PHE A 30 -6.20 25.46 -8.69
N VAL A 31 -7.53 25.34 -8.75
CA VAL A 31 -8.21 24.11 -9.17
C VAL A 31 -8.74 24.33 -10.59
N PRO A 32 -8.19 23.67 -11.63
CA PRO A 32 -8.78 23.73 -12.97
C PRO A 32 -10.12 22.99 -13.01
N PRO A 33 -11.11 23.47 -13.79
CA PRO A 33 -12.45 22.92 -13.78
C PRO A 33 -12.54 21.76 -14.78
N SER A 34 -12.67 20.52 -14.29
CA SER A 34 -13.44 19.40 -14.91
C SER A 34 -13.22 17.99 -14.32
N VAL A 35 -12.37 17.79 -13.29
CA VAL A 35 -12.28 16.50 -12.54
C VAL A 35 -12.14 16.76 -11.04
N THR A 36 -12.99 17.63 -10.50
CA THR A 36 -12.73 18.24 -9.18
C THR A 36 -13.32 17.43 -8.01
N GLY A 37 -14.39 16.66 -8.21
CA GLY A 37 -15.13 16.00 -7.11
C GLY A 37 -14.42 14.81 -6.47
N GLY A 38 -13.73 13.97 -7.25
CA GLY A 38 -13.00 12.81 -6.73
C GLY A 38 -11.73 13.21 -5.98
N VAL A 39 -11.02 14.21 -6.48
CA VAL A 39 -9.78 14.65 -5.83
C VAL A 39 -10.10 15.30 -4.48
N THR A 40 -11.08 16.20 -4.37
CA THR A 40 -11.47 16.85 -3.11
C THR A 40 -11.97 15.86 -2.05
N THR A 41 -12.67 14.80 -2.44
CA THR A 41 -13.10 13.74 -1.50
C THR A 41 -11.90 12.96 -0.95
N TYR A 42 -10.90 12.63 -1.77
CA TYR A 42 -9.65 12.04 -1.26
C TYR A 42 -8.90 12.96 -0.29
N TYR A 43 -8.85 14.27 -0.56
CA TYR A 43 -8.28 15.25 0.39
C TYR A 43 -9.03 15.23 1.74
N ALA A 44 -10.37 15.13 1.72
CA ALA A 44 -11.17 15.05 2.93
C ALA A 44 -10.91 13.74 3.71
N GLU A 45 -10.83 12.59 3.04
CA GLU A 45 -10.48 11.33 3.70
C GLU A 45 -9.07 11.37 4.30
N CYS A 46 -8.11 11.99 3.60
CA CYS A 46 -6.76 12.16 4.12
C CYS A 46 -6.74 12.99 5.41
N GLN A 47 -7.55 14.07 5.46
CA GLN A 47 -7.68 14.91 6.64
C GLN A 47 -8.28 14.16 7.83
N LYS A 48 -9.30 13.32 7.63
CA LYS A 48 -9.91 12.50 8.71
C LYS A 48 -8.88 11.59 9.39
N VAL A 49 -7.97 11.00 8.60
CA VAL A 49 -6.95 10.08 9.09
C VAL A 49 -5.66 10.82 9.53
N GLY A 50 -5.59 12.14 9.33
CA GLY A 50 -4.40 12.94 9.61
C GLY A 50 -3.20 12.56 8.74
N SER A 51 -3.49 12.18 7.49
CA SER A 51 -2.51 11.81 6.45
C SER A 51 -2.34 12.94 5.44
N LYS A 52 -1.17 13.04 4.81
CA LYS A 52 -0.95 13.96 3.71
C LYS A 52 -1.35 13.27 2.40
N PRO A 53 -2.14 13.91 1.55
CA PRO A 53 -2.55 13.35 0.26
C PRO A 53 -1.35 12.92 -0.57
N ASN A 54 -1.36 11.68 -1.03
CA ASN A 54 -0.24 11.12 -1.75
C ASN A 54 -0.30 11.51 -3.25
N PRO A 55 0.76 12.11 -3.83
CA PRO A 55 0.72 12.56 -5.21
C PRO A 55 0.55 11.42 -6.22
N GLY A 56 1.12 10.24 -5.97
CA GLY A 56 0.96 9.07 -6.84
C GLY A 56 -0.46 8.49 -6.84
N VAL A 57 -1.17 8.61 -5.72
CA VAL A 57 -2.60 8.27 -5.65
C VAL A 57 -3.40 9.31 -6.42
N ILE A 58 -3.16 10.60 -6.18
CA ILE A 58 -3.88 11.70 -6.85
C ILE A 58 -3.74 11.63 -8.37
N THR A 59 -2.54 11.34 -8.88
CA THR A 59 -2.32 11.23 -10.33
C THR A 59 -3.11 10.06 -10.91
N THR A 60 -3.10 8.91 -10.24
CA THR A 60 -3.90 7.75 -10.65
C THR A 60 -5.38 8.11 -10.72
N MET A 61 -5.90 8.83 -9.72
CA MET A 61 -7.31 9.22 -9.68
C MET A 61 -7.66 10.30 -10.71
N LYS A 62 -6.79 11.30 -10.89
CA LYS A 62 -7.04 12.44 -11.79
C LYS A 62 -7.03 12.01 -13.26
N TYR A 63 -6.18 11.05 -13.61
CA TYR A 63 -6.00 10.60 -14.99
C TYR A 63 -6.64 9.25 -15.28
N GLY A 64 -7.29 8.60 -14.29
CA GLY A 64 -7.93 7.31 -14.46
C GLY A 64 -6.95 6.20 -14.87
N ASN A 65 -5.72 6.25 -14.35
CA ASN A 65 -4.70 5.29 -14.76
C ASN A 65 -5.04 3.88 -14.25
N ALA A 66 -4.84 2.87 -15.10
CA ALA A 66 -4.99 1.47 -14.71
C ALA A 66 -3.91 1.00 -13.71
N PHE A 67 -2.85 1.80 -13.54
CA PHE A 67 -1.72 1.53 -12.65
C PHE A 67 -1.75 2.45 -11.42
N LEU A 68 -2.03 1.87 -10.25
CA LEU A 68 -2.00 2.56 -8.97
C LEU A 68 -0.64 2.38 -8.30
N ARG A 69 0.16 3.45 -8.29
CA ARG A 69 1.47 3.50 -7.62
C ARG A 69 1.62 4.76 -6.77
N PRO A 70 1.43 4.66 -5.45
CA PRO A 70 1.71 5.76 -4.54
C PRO A 70 3.20 6.12 -4.51
N SER A 71 3.48 7.39 -4.25
CA SER A 71 4.83 7.86 -4.00
C SER A 71 5.24 7.56 -2.56
N ASN A 72 6.50 7.20 -2.32
CA ASN A 72 6.97 6.99 -0.94
C ASN A 72 7.23 8.34 -0.26
N PRO A 73 6.95 8.48 1.06
CA PRO A 73 6.49 7.47 2.01
C PRO A 73 4.99 7.12 1.91
N PHE A 74 4.62 5.84 2.08
CA PHE A 74 3.23 5.38 2.15
C PHE A 74 3.05 4.40 3.32
N GLY A 75 2.20 4.76 4.28
CA GLY A 75 1.95 3.96 5.49
C GLY A 75 0.49 3.52 5.65
N ASP A 76 0.18 2.96 6.82
CA ASP A 76 -1.16 2.44 7.14
C ASP A 76 -2.26 3.50 6.99
N ARG A 77 -2.00 4.73 7.48
CA ARG A 77 -2.95 5.85 7.42
C ARG A 77 -3.29 6.23 5.98
N ASP A 78 -2.26 6.36 5.15
CA ASP A 78 -2.40 6.71 3.74
C ASP A 78 -3.15 5.61 2.98
N CYS A 79 -2.84 4.34 3.30
CA CYS A 79 -3.53 3.18 2.77
C CYS A 79 -5.02 3.17 3.14
N ILE A 80 -5.36 3.47 4.39
CA ILE A 80 -6.75 3.52 4.84
C ILE A 80 -7.50 4.65 4.12
N ALA A 81 -6.93 5.85 4.04
CA ALA A 81 -7.55 6.98 3.34
C ALA A 81 -7.77 6.66 1.84
N MET A 82 -6.78 6.02 1.20
CA MET A 82 -6.89 5.57 -0.19
C MET A 82 -8.00 4.52 -0.37
N VAL A 83 -8.06 3.54 0.52
CA VAL A 83 -9.07 2.47 0.50
C VAL A 83 -10.47 3.05 0.71
N GLU A 84 -10.63 3.97 1.67
CA GLU A 84 -11.93 4.59 1.94
C GLU A 84 -12.42 5.41 0.76
N TYR A 85 -11.51 6.15 0.12
CA TYR A 85 -11.80 6.84 -1.13
C TYR A 85 -12.18 5.88 -2.27
N LEU A 86 -11.43 4.80 -2.47
CA LEU A 86 -11.74 3.79 -3.49
C LEU A 86 -13.13 3.16 -3.30
N LYS A 87 -13.63 3.05 -2.06
CA LYS A 87 -15.01 2.60 -1.79
C LYS A 87 -16.07 3.60 -2.28
N THR A 88 -15.76 4.90 -2.30
CA THR A 88 -16.69 5.93 -2.77
C THR A 88 -16.77 6.02 -4.30
N GLN A 89 -15.80 5.44 -5.01
CA GLN A 89 -15.67 5.54 -6.47
C GLN A 89 -15.62 4.14 -7.12
N PRO A 90 -16.78 3.52 -7.41
CA PRO A 90 -16.83 2.18 -8.01
C PRO A 90 -16.21 2.11 -9.41
N GLU A 91 -16.23 3.21 -10.17
CA GLU A 91 -15.64 3.30 -11.52
C GLU A 91 -14.12 3.11 -11.52
N LEU A 92 -13.44 3.50 -10.44
CA LEU A 92 -12.00 3.29 -10.30
C LEU A 92 -11.67 1.84 -9.96
N LEU A 93 -12.58 1.12 -9.30
CA LEU A 93 -12.37 -0.29 -8.94
C LEU A 93 -12.34 -1.21 -10.16
N THR A 94 -13.03 -0.84 -11.25
CA THR A 94 -13.02 -1.57 -12.51
C THR A 94 -11.89 -1.12 -13.44
N SER A 95 -11.41 0.12 -13.30
CA SER A 95 -10.37 0.68 -14.16
C SER A 95 -8.95 0.23 -13.77
N ILE A 96 -8.70 -0.02 -12.48
CA ILE A 96 -7.38 -0.39 -11.99
C ILE A 96 -7.10 -1.87 -12.29
N THR A 97 -6.05 -2.14 -13.08
CA THR A 97 -5.59 -3.50 -13.40
C THR A 97 -4.33 -3.89 -12.61
N ARG A 98 -3.57 -2.90 -12.12
CA ARG A 98 -2.31 -3.14 -11.43
C ARG A 98 -2.12 -2.22 -10.25
N ILE A 99 -1.78 -2.82 -9.11
CA ILE A 99 -1.53 -2.11 -7.84
C ILE A 99 -0.11 -2.39 -7.39
N ASP A 100 0.70 -1.33 -7.29
CA ASP A 100 2.08 -1.39 -6.83
C ASP A 100 2.29 -0.49 -5.61
N LEU A 101 2.29 -1.10 -4.43
CA LEU A 101 2.50 -0.46 -3.15
C LEU A 101 3.89 -0.80 -2.58
N THR A 102 4.85 -1.08 -3.47
CA THR A 102 6.21 -1.41 -3.09
C THR A 102 6.86 -0.28 -2.29
N GLN A 103 7.22 -0.57 -1.04
CA GLN A 103 7.95 0.35 -0.19
C GLN A 103 9.44 0.09 -0.30
N SER A 104 10.18 1.07 -0.81
CA SER A 104 11.63 1.05 -0.76
C SER A 104 12.07 1.31 0.67
N THR A 105 12.70 0.34 1.30
CA THR A 105 13.26 0.39 2.67
C THR A 105 14.39 1.42 2.85
N LEU A 106 14.71 2.21 1.82
CA LEU A 106 15.89 3.07 1.72
C LEU A 106 15.64 4.58 1.88
N THR A 107 14.41 5.05 2.09
CA THR A 107 14.21 6.44 2.50
C THR A 107 14.49 6.58 4.00
N LYS A 108 15.78 6.53 4.38
CA LYS A 108 16.24 7.07 5.67
C LYS A 108 16.17 8.60 5.61
N LEU A 109 14.96 9.16 5.60
CA LEU A 109 14.82 10.59 5.89
C LEU A 109 15.08 10.77 7.40
N PRO A 110 16.09 11.55 7.80
CA PRO A 110 16.37 11.77 9.22
C PRO A 110 15.15 12.39 9.90
N GLY A 111 14.71 11.79 11.00
CA GLY A 111 13.58 12.29 11.80
C GLY A 111 12.19 11.75 11.43
N VAL A 112 12.04 10.96 10.37
CA VAL A 112 10.77 10.30 10.03
C VAL A 112 10.98 8.79 9.99
N TYR A 113 10.50 8.08 11.01
CA TYR A 113 10.35 6.63 10.94
C TYR A 113 9.30 6.30 9.90
N ILE A 114 9.72 6.10 8.65
CA ILE A 114 8.80 5.73 7.58
C ILE A 114 8.31 4.32 7.86
N ARG A 115 7.03 4.21 8.24
CA ARG A 115 6.36 2.95 8.52
C ARG A 115 5.60 2.59 7.25
N GLY A 116 6.14 1.68 6.44
CA GLY A 116 5.40 1.05 5.34
C GLY A 116 4.13 0.37 5.84
N ILE A 117 3.32 -0.15 4.92
CA ILE A 117 2.05 -0.81 5.22
C ILE A 117 2.26 -1.95 6.23
N ARG A 118 1.48 -1.96 7.29
CA ARG A 118 1.45 -2.99 8.33
C ARG A 118 0.15 -3.78 8.25
N SER A 119 -0.21 -4.45 9.34
CA SER A 119 -1.42 -5.25 9.42
C SER A 119 -2.69 -4.44 9.16
N GLN A 120 -2.80 -3.21 9.68
CA GLN A 120 -4.00 -2.39 9.54
C GLN A 120 -4.24 -1.95 8.09
N GLY A 121 -3.21 -1.43 7.40
CA GLY A 121 -3.34 -1.07 5.99
C GLY A 121 -3.62 -2.28 5.11
N ALA A 122 -3.01 -3.44 5.40
CA ALA A 122 -3.29 -4.69 4.66
C ALA A 122 -4.73 -5.19 4.84
N VAL A 123 -5.29 -5.11 6.06
CA VAL A 123 -6.70 -5.43 6.31
C VAL A 123 -7.61 -4.51 5.49
N ALA A 124 -7.33 -3.21 5.50
CA ALA A 124 -8.09 -2.23 4.74
C ALA A 124 -8.03 -2.54 3.22
N LEU A 125 -6.84 -2.83 2.69
CA LEU A 125 -6.65 -3.26 1.30
C LEU A 125 -7.49 -4.48 0.94
N GLY A 126 -7.48 -5.51 1.79
CA GLY A 126 -8.29 -6.73 1.57
C GLY A 126 -9.78 -6.41 1.36
N THR A 127 -10.33 -5.43 2.09
CA THR A 127 -11.77 -5.08 1.93
C THR A 127 -12.12 -4.51 0.56
N VAL A 128 -11.17 -3.84 -0.10
CA VAL A 128 -11.37 -3.25 -1.42
C VAL A 128 -10.98 -4.22 -2.54
N LEU A 129 -9.92 -5.02 -2.34
CA LEU A 129 -9.49 -6.04 -3.30
C LEU A 129 -10.60 -7.03 -3.66
N ARG A 130 -11.46 -7.41 -2.69
CA ARG A 130 -12.62 -8.28 -2.95
C ARG A 130 -13.59 -7.71 -3.99
N LYS A 131 -13.69 -6.37 -4.08
CA LYS A 131 -14.60 -5.67 -5.01
C LYS A 131 -13.96 -5.41 -6.37
N MET A 132 -12.64 -5.51 -6.46
CA MET A 132 -11.91 -5.29 -7.70
C MET A 132 -11.96 -6.58 -8.53
N THR A 133 -12.51 -6.50 -9.74
CA THR A 133 -12.65 -7.67 -10.61
C THR A 133 -11.57 -7.77 -11.68
N ASN A 134 -10.79 -6.70 -11.90
CA ASN A 134 -9.88 -6.58 -13.05
C ASN A 134 -8.39 -6.47 -12.64
N VAL A 135 -8.08 -6.59 -11.34
CA VAL A 135 -6.70 -6.46 -10.86
C VAL A 135 -5.95 -7.76 -11.11
N GLU A 136 -5.03 -7.71 -12.06
CA GLU A 136 -4.19 -8.84 -12.47
C GLU A 136 -2.91 -8.92 -11.65
N THR A 137 -2.33 -7.76 -11.26
CA THR A 137 -1.07 -7.74 -10.51
C THR A 137 -1.15 -6.91 -9.23
N LEU A 138 -0.74 -7.51 -8.12
CA LEU A 138 -0.61 -6.88 -6.81
C LEU A 138 0.83 -7.02 -6.29
N LYS A 139 1.51 -5.88 -6.10
CA LYS A 139 2.86 -5.82 -5.51
C LYS A 139 2.83 -5.07 -4.19
N LEU A 140 3.28 -5.73 -3.12
CA LEU A 140 3.33 -5.17 -1.77
C LEU A 140 4.75 -5.26 -1.18
N ASP A 141 5.77 -5.27 -2.02
CA ASP A 141 7.13 -5.56 -1.58
C ASP A 141 7.66 -4.54 -0.56
N GLY A 142 8.47 -5.00 0.41
CA GLY A 142 9.12 -4.15 1.41
C GLY A 142 8.19 -3.61 2.51
N ASN A 143 6.97 -4.12 2.61
CA ASN A 143 6.02 -3.75 3.67
C ASN A 143 6.20 -4.59 4.95
N LYS A 144 5.51 -4.24 6.05
CA LYS A 144 5.55 -5.00 7.32
C LYS A 144 4.17 -5.53 7.68
N ILE A 145 3.50 -6.17 6.72
CA ILE A 145 2.12 -6.65 6.81
C ILE A 145 1.95 -7.61 8.01
N GLY A 146 2.88 -8.55 8.16
CA GLY A 146 2.81 -9.59 9.19
C GLY A 146 1.68 -10.61 8.96
N PRO A 147 1.60 -11.66 9.81
CA PRO A 147 0.61 -12.73 9.64
C PRO A 147 -0.85 -12.25 9.83
N TYR A 148 -1.06 -11.27 10.72
CA TYR A 148 -2.40 -10.72 10.99
C TYR A 148 -3.01 -9.98 9.81
N GLY A 149 -2.21 -9.21 9.07
CA GLY A 149 -2.67 -8.52 7.86
C GLY A 149 -2.78 -9.44 6.65
N LEU A 150 -1.98 -10.51 6.62
CA LEU A 150 -1.93 -11.45 5.51
C LEU A 150 -3.21 -12.27 5.37
N ARG A 151 -3.78 -12.76 6.48
CA ARG A 151 -5.01 -13.57 6.45
C ARG A 151 -6.19 -12.88 5.73
N PRO A 152 -6.60 -11.66 6.10
CA PRO A 152 -7.68 -10.97 5.39
C PRO A 152 -7.28 -10.56 3.97
N LEU A 153 -6.00 -10.36 3.70
CA LEU A 153 -5.53 -10.03 2.35
C LEU A 153 -5.69 -11.22 1.41
N LEU A 154 -5.24 -12.41 1.83
CA LEU A 154 -5.32 -13.63 1.02
C LEU A 154 -6.77 -14.13 0.86
N ASN A 155 -7.62 -13.97 1.88
CA ASN A 155 -9.04 -14.34 1.80
C ASN A 155 -9.85 -13.46 0.84
N ASN A 156 -9.35 -12.25 0.52
CA ASN A 156 -10.07 -11.26 -0.27
C ASN A 156 -9.31 -10.88 -1.55
N LEU A 157 -8.52 -11.79 -2.09
CA LEU A 157 -7.82 -11.56 -3.36
C LEU A 157 -8.83 -11.42 -4.51
N PRO A 158 -8.53 -10.54 -5.49
CA PRO A 158 -9.39 -10.38 -6.65
C PRO A 158 -9.37 -11.66 -7.51
N PRO A 159 -10.49 -12.03 -8.16
CA PRO A 159 -10.60 -13.28 -8.90
C PRO A 159 -9.71 -13.33 -10.16
N SER A 160 -9.32 -12.18 -10.68
CA SER A 160 -8.46 -12.02 -11.87
C SER A 160 -6.97 -11.92 -11.55
N LEU A 161 -6.57 -12.08 -10.28
CA LEU A 161 -5.18 -11.87 -9.88
C LEU A 161 -4.28 -13.00 -10.37
N THR A 162 -3.44 -12.71 -11.36
CA THR A 162 -2.45 -13.66 -11.90
C THR A 162 -1.09 -13.53 -11.22
N SER A 163 -0.74 -12.35 -10.69
CA SER A 163 0.58 -12.08 -10.11
C SER A 163 0.50 -11.42 -8.73
N LEU A 164 1.06 -12.08 -7.71
CA LEU A 164 1.13 -11.61 -6.33
C LEU A 164 2.58 -11.56 -5.85
N SER A 165 3.06 -10.35 -5.53
CA SER A 165 4.39 -10.14 -4.94
C SER A 165 4.28 -9.65 -3.51
N LEU A 166 4.79 -10.45 -2.57
CA LEU A 166 4.81 -10.17 -1.14
C LEU A 166 6.25 -10.22 -0.61
N ARG A 167 7.23 -9.75 -1.38
CA ARG A 167 8.65 -9.84 -1.00
C ARG A 167 8.93 -8.98 0.22
N GLN A 168 9.68 -9.50 1.20
CA GLN A 168 10.09 -8.74 2.39
C GLN A 168 8.91 -8.16 3.21
N CYS A 169 7.77 -8.88 3.27
CA CYS A 169 6.54 -8.47 3.97
C CYS A 169 6.48 -8.84 5.47
N SER A 170 7.55 -9.41 6.03
CA SER A 170 7.60 -9.90 7.42
C SER A 170 6.51 -10.92 7.77
N ILE A 171 6.16 -11.82 6.84
CA ILE A 171 5.14 -12.86 6.99
C ILE A 171 5.43 -13.81 8.16
N ARG A 172 6.72 -14.19 8.34
CA ARG A 172 7.21 -15.12 9.37
C ARG A 172 6.59 -16.53 9.26
N GLU A 173 7.00 -17.44 10.15
CA GLU A 173 6.46 -18.80 10.26
C GLU A 173 4.93 -18.91 10.29
N PRO A 174 4.18 -18.19 11.15
CA PRO A 174 2.72 -18.31 11.21
C PRO A 174 2.04 -17.84 9.91
N GLY A 175 2.65 -16.91 9.18
CA GLY A 175 2.12 -16.47 7.90
C GLY A 175 2.34 -17.50 6.79
N ALA A 176 3.43 -18.28 6.85
CA ALA A 176 3.66 -19.38 5.91
C ALA A 176 2.63 -20.50 6.07
N GLN A 177 2.25 -20.83 7.31
CA GLN A 177 1.17 -21.79 7.59
C GLN A 177 -0.19 -21.31 7.02
N LEU A 178 -0.49 -20.01 7.15
CA LEU A 178 -1.70 -19.44 6.57
C LEU A 178 -1.70 -19.54 5.03
N ILE A 179 -0.55 -19.31 4.39
CA ILE A 179 -0.42 -19.48 2.95
C ILE A 179 -0.61 -20.94 2.56
N SER A 180 0.02 -21.89 3.28
CA SER A 180 -0.11 -23.31 2.95
C SER A 180 -1.57 -23.78 3.02
N GLU A 181 -2.32 -23.37 4.06
CA GLU A 181 -3.75 -23.66 4.18
C GLU A 181 -4.61 -23.08 3.04
N LEU A 182 -4.24 -21.90 2.54
CA LEU A 182 -4.98 -21.21 1.47
C LEU A 182 -4.58 -21.67 0.07
N VAL A 183 -3.34 -22.12 -0.11
CA VAL A 183 -2.83 -22.74 -1.36
C VAL A 183 -3.57 -24.05 -1.64
N VAL A 184 -3.85 -24.86 -0.62
CA VAL A 184 -4.64 -26.08 -0.76
C VAL A 184 -6.07 -25.77 -1.22
N LYS A 185 -6.65 -24.66 -0.78
CA LYS A 185 -8.06 -24.33 -1.04
C LYS A 185 -8.30 -23.58 -2.34
N ASP A 186 -7.53 -22.53 -2.64
CA ASP A 186 -8.01 -21.49 -3.55
C ASP A 186 -6.94 -20.70 -4.32
N LEU A 187 -5.67 -20.72 -3.90
CA LEU A 187 -4.67 -19.76 -4.42
C LEU A 187 -4.08 -20.14 -5.80
N GLU A 188 -3.71 -21.40 -6.04
CA GLU A 188 -2.97 -21.79 -7.28
C GLU A 188 -3.92 -21.96 -8.50
N SER A 189 -5.25 -21.96 -8.33
CA SER A 189 -6.15 -21.93 -9.51
C SER A 189 -6.31 -20.51 -10.06
N LYS A 190 -5.78 -19.51 -9.35
CA LYS A 190 -5.99 -18.08 -9.63
C LYS A 190 -4.68 -17.37 -9.98
N ILE A 191 -3.58 -17.72 -9.30
CA ILE A 191 -2.29 -17.02 -9.38
C ILE A 191 -1.24 -17.87 -10.11
N ASP A 192 -0.67 -17.33 -11.18
CA ASP A 192 0.44 -17.93 -11.95
C ASP A 192 1.80 -17.60 -11.30
N ASP A 193 1.97 -16.36 -10.82
CA ASP A 193 3.22 -15.87 -10.26
C ASP A 193 3.05 -15.46 -8.78
N LEU A 194 3.67 -16.20 -7.85
CA LEU A 194 3.66 -15.90 -6.42
C LEU A 194 5.09 -15.72 -5.87
N ASP A 195 5.47 -14.48 -5.52
CA ASP A 195 6.76 -14.19 -4.88
C ASP A 195 6.61 -13.99 -3.36
N LEU A 196 7.17 -14.92 -2.58
CA LEU A 196 7.22 -14.91 -1.12
C LEU A 196 8.64 -14.72 -0.57
N SER A 197 9.57 -14.22 -1.38
CA SER A 197 10.98 -14.10 -1.03
C SER A 197 11.23 -13.19 0.18
N LEU A 198 12.30 -13.47 0.94
CA LEU A 198 12.77 -12.64 2.07
C LEU A 198 11.74 -12.41 3.18
N ASN A 199 10.83 -13.37 3.41
CA ASN A 199 9.76 -13.26 4.40
C ASN A 199 10.04 -13.88 5.77
N GLY A 200 11.22 -14.50 5.96
CA GLY A 200 11.61 -15.11 7.22
C GLY A 200 10.66 -16.23 7.68
N MET A 201 10.19 -17.07 6.74
CA MET A 201 9.18 -18.10 6.97
C MET A 201 9.65 -19.29 7.83
N GLY A 202 10.95 -19.39 8.12
CA GLY A 202 11.53 -20.50 8.88
C GLY A 202 11.47 -21.84 8.13
N HIS A 203 12.20 -22.84 8.64
CA HIS A 203 12.24 -24.18 8.04
C HIS A 203 10.88 -24.89 8.14
N PHE A 204 10.20 -24.73 9.28
CA PHE A 204 8.90 -25.34 9.51
C PHE A 204 7.81 -24.81 8.58
N GLY A 205 7.74 -23.47 8.44
CA GLY A 205 6.76 -22.83 7.55
C GLY A 205 6.96 -23.19 6.08
N ILE A 206 8.22 -23.27 5.61
CA ILE A 206 8.54 -23.71 4.25
C ILE A 206 8.21 -25.19 4.05
N GLY A 207 8.47 -26.05 5.06
CA GLY A 207 8.13 -27.47 5.00
C GLY A 207 6.63 -27.72 4.84
N LEU A 208 5.80 -26.97 5.57
CA LEU A 208 4.34 -27.02 5.42
C LEU A 208 3.89 -26.56 4.03
N LEU A 209 4.43 -25.44 3.53
CA LEU A 209 4.09 -24.93 2.21
C LEU A 209 4.48 -25.91 1.10
N ALA A 210 5.66 -26.54 1.20
CA ALA A 210 6.09 -27.58 0.27
C ALA A 210 5.19 -28.84 0.34
N ALA A 211 4.78 -29.25 1.53
CA ALA A 211 3.86 -30.38 1.71
C ALA A 211 2.49 -30.10 1.07
N SER A 212 1.91 -28.92 1.32
CA SER A 212 0.64 -28.48 0.74
C SER A 212 0.69 -28.39 -0.79
N LEU A 213 1.78 -27.89 -1.36
CA LEU A 213 1.98 -27.88 -2.81
C LEU A 213 2.08 -29.30 -3.37
N ARG A 214 2.80 -30.20 -2.69
CA ARG A 214 2.94 -31.59 -3.11
C ARG A 214 1.61 -32.34 -3.07
N GLU A 215 0.86 -32.22 -1.99
CA GLU A 215 -0.47 -32.84 -1.85
C GLU A 215 -1.42 -32.41 -2.97
N ARG A 216 -1.36 -31.13 -3.35
CA ARG A 216 -2.14 -30.60 -4.46
C ARG A 216 -1.71 -31.14 -5.83
N GLN A 217 -0.41 -31.24 -6.11
CA GLN A 217 0.09 -31.85 -7.36
C GLN A 217 -0.37 -33.30 -7.49
N VAL A 218 -0.37 -34.06 -6.38
CA VAL A 218 -0.91 -35.43 -6.34
C VAL A 218 -2.42 -35.47 -6.62
N SER A 219 -3.20 -34.51 -6.08
CA SER A 219 -4.64 -34.43 -6.39
C SER A 219 -4.97 -34.04 -7.84
N ARG A 220 -4.09 -33.31 -8.53
CA ARG A 220 -4.26 -32.97 -9.96
C ARG A 220 -3.77 -34.09 -10.89
N GLY A 221 -2.72 -34.80 -10.53
CA GLY A 221 -2.14 -35.90 -11.31
C GLY A 221 -2.93 -37.22 -11.28
N GLY A 222 -3.98 -37.33 -10.45
CA GLY A 222 -4.87 -38.50 -10.43
C GLY A 222 -6.04 -38.46 -11.43
N GLY A 223 -6.13 -37.44 -12.28
CA GLY A 223 -7.23 -37.22 -13.23
C GLY A 223 -6.91 -37.47 -14.71
N GLU A 224 -5.67 -37.86 -15.05
CA GLU A 224 -5.25 -38.20 -16.43
C GLU A 224 -4.86 -39.67 -16.55
N GLU A 225 -5.74 -40.59 -16.14
CA GLU A 225 -5.79 -41.96 -16.68
C GLU A 225 -7.25 -42.43 -16.69
N ARG A 226 -7.98 -42.14 -17.79
CA ARG A 226 -8.97 -42.98 -18.49
C ARG A 226 -9.93 -42.17 -19.35
#